data_AF-A0A352UC05-F1
#
_entry.id   AF-A0A352UC05-F1
#
_cell.length_a   1.000
_cell.length_b   1.000
_cell.length_c   1.000
_cell.angle_alpha   90.00
_cell.angle_beta   90.00
_cell.angle_gamma   90.00
#
_symmetry.space_group_name_H-M   'P 1'
#
loop_
_entity.id
_entity.type
_entity.pdbx_description
1 polymer ?
#
loop_
_entity_poly.entity_id
_entity_poly.type
_entity_poly.pdbx_seq_one_letter_code
_entity_poly.pdbx_strand_id
1 'polypeptide(L)'
;MSSSPRRLKQYLPASLYSSAESKAVDTAMLLEKNLGVTPNTLPGLEEHHHDSEPFLTNLQQFHEAIDRFFANPGKLTYGTESADQGVERFDAAAESAIDGSDARKS
;
A
#
# COMPACT_ATOMS: atom_id res chain seq x y z
N MET A 1 5.89 8.64 22.31
CA MET A 1 5.24 8.41 21.01
C MET A 1 3.72 8.41 21.18
N SER A 2 3.05 9.47 20.74
CA SER A 2 1.59 9.63 20.81
C SER A 2 1.11 10.09 19.44
N SER A 3 0.10 9.41 18.84
CA SER A 3 -1.09 10.05 18.21
C SER A 3 -1.70 9.37 16.95
N SER A 4 -1.04 8.47 16.21
CA SER A 4 -1.52 8.14 14.84
C SER A 4 -2.94 7.55 14.72
N PRO A 5 -3.34 6.50 15.46
CA PRO A 5 -4.69 5.93 15.32
C PRO A 5 -5.82 6.83 15.83
N ARG A 6 -5.56 7.64 16.86
CA ARG A 6 -6.55 8.55 17.45
C ARG A 6 -6.90 9.69 16.50
N ARG A 7 -5.94 10.17 15.70
CA ARG A 7 -6.19 11.19 14.67
C ARG A 7 -7.11 10.67 13.57
N LEU A 8 -7.13 9.37 13.30
CA LEU A 8 -8.00 8.81 12.26
C LEU A 8 -9.47 8.74 12.68
N LYS A 9 -9.77 8.70 13.99
CA LYS A 9 -11.14 8.67 14.52
C LYS A 9 -12.02 9.83 14.03
N GLN A 10 -11.43 11.01 13.85
CA GLN A 10 -12.17 12.21 13.44
C GLN A 10 -12.81 12.07 12.05
N TYR A 11 -12.25 11.20 11.21
CA TYR A 11 -12.76 10.94 9.86
C TYR A 11 -13.84 9.85 9.83
N LEU A 12 -14.14 9.22 10.98
CA LEU A 12 -15.16 8.18 11.13
C LEU A 12 -15.13 7.15 9.97
N PRO A 13 -13.98 6.50 9.74
CA PRO A 13 -13.84 5.60 8.59
C PRO A 13 -14.87 4.48 8.66
N ALA A 14 -15.60 4.28 7.56
CA ALA A 14 -16.60 3.21 7.45
C ALA A 14 -16.00 1.87 6.99
N SER A 15 -14.77 1.88 6.48
CA SER A 15 -14.08 0.70 5.99
C SER A 15 -12.57 0.88 6.14
N LEU A 16 -11.87 -0.24 6.30
CA LEU A 16 -10.43 -0.30 6.43
C LEU A 16 -9.92 -1.42 5.52
N TYR A 17 -8.94 -1.10 4.68
CA TYR A 17 -8.31 -2.03 3.75
C TYR A 17 -6.79 -2.03 3.97
N SER A 18 -6.16 -3.17 3.76
CA SER A 18 -4.71 -3.38 3.92
C SER A 18 -4.18 -4.32 2.84
N SER A 19 -2.90 -4.23 2.51
CA SER A 19 -2.21 -5.33 1.82
C SER A 19 -2.15 -6.58 2.72
N ALA A 20 -1.83 -7.73 2.13
CA ALA A 20 -1.67 -9.00 2.84
C ALA A 20 -0.32 -9.14 3.57
N GLU A 21 0.60 -8.18 3.42
CA GLU A 21 1.90 -8.23 4.08
C GLU A 21 1.75 -8.10 5.60
N SER A 22 2.48 -8.91 6.37
CA SER A 22 2.36 -8.94 7.84
C SER A 22 2.51 -7.56 8.47
N LYS A 23 3.42 -6.71 7.95
CA LYS A 23 3.62 -5.32 8.40
C LYS A 23 2.36 -4.46 8.27
N ALA A 24 1.59 -4.67 7.20
CA ALA A 24 0.38 -3.92 6.91
C ALA A 24 -0.80 -4.47 7.72
N VAL A 25 -0.96 -5.80 7.76
CA VAL A 25 -1.99 -6.48 8.55
C VAL A 25 -1.88 -6.13 10.04
N ASP A 26 -0.68 -6.20 10.63
CA ASP A 26 -0.47 -5.87 12.04
C ASP A 26 -0.87 -4.43 12.35
N THR A 27 -0.58 -3.51 11.42
CA THR A 27 -1.00 -2.11 11.52
C THR A 27 -2.52 -1.98 11.43
N ALA A 28 -3.17 -2.68 10.50
CA ALA A 28 -4.62 -2.66 10.33
C ALA A 28 -5.36 -3.22 11.56
N MET A 29 -4.84 -4.29 12.16
CA MET A 29 -5.37 -4.87 13.40
C MET A 29 -5.21 -3.92 14.60
N LEU A 30 -4.14 -3.13 14.65
CA LEU A 30 -4.01 -2.08 15.66
C LEU A 30 -5.05 -0.96 15.45
N LEU A 31 -5.33 -0.61 14.20
CA LEU A 31 -6.37 0.37 13.86
C LEU A 31 -7.77 -0.15 14.19
N GLU A 32 -8.08 -1.42 13.96
CA GLU A 32 -9.36 -2.05 14.35
C GLU A 32 -9.68 -1.79 15.82
N LYS A 33 -8.74 -2.08 16.72
CA LYS A 33 -8.91 -1.89 18.18
C LYS A 33 -9.23 -0.44 18.56
N ASN A 34 -8.79 0.51 17.74
CA ASN A 34 -9.03 1.93 17.98
C ASN A 34 -10.33 2.40 17.33
N LEU A 35 -10.59 1.99 16.09
CA LEU A 35 -11.65 2.53 15.24
C LEU A 35 -12.96 1.73 15.30
N GLY A 36 -12.91 0.46 15.75
CA GLY A 36 -14.05 -0.45 15.73
C GLY A 36 -14.42 -0.93 14.32
N VAL A 37 -13.50 -0.84 13.37
CA VAL A 37 -13.69 -1.21 11.96
C VAL A 37 -12.80 -2.40 11.65
N THR A 38 -13.41 -3.54 11.32
CA THR A 38 -12.66 -4.74 10.95
C THR A 38 -11.98 -4.54 9.59
N PRO A 39 -10.65 -4.70 9.51
CA PRO A 39 -9.91 -4.54 8.26
C PRO A 39 -10.16 -5.71 7.31
N ASN A 40 -10.17 -5.42 6.01
CA ASN A 40 -10.14 -6.42 4.96
C ASN A 40 -8.80 -6.36 4.24
N THR A 41 -8.25 -7.52 3.89
CA THR A 41 -7.10 -7.56 2.98
C THR A 41 -7.57 -7.38 1.54
N LEU A 42 -6.84 -6.60 0.75
CA LEU A 42 -7.15 -6.34 -0.65
C LEU A 42 -5.88 -6.48 -1.50
N PRO A 43 -5.85 -7.43 -2.45
CA PRO A 43 -4.77 -7.53 -3.42
C PRO A 43 -4.65 -6.25 -4.26
N GLY A 44 -3.42 -5.89 -4.63
CA GLY A 44 -3.09 -4.66 -5.34
C GLY A 44 -2.69 -3.49 -4.45
N LEU A 45 -2.81 -3.63 -3.11
CA LEU A 45 -2.31 -2.64 -2.15
C LEU A 45 -0.88 -2.93 -1.66
N GLU A 46 -0.27 -4.04 -2.08
CA GLU A 46 1.10 -4.39 -1.74
C GLU A 46 2.15 -3.46 -2.37
N GLU A 47 3.31 -3.40 -1.71
CA GLU A 47 4.50 -2.69 -2.17
C GLU A 47 4.88 -3.05 -3.62
N HIS A 48 5.61 -2.16 -4.29
CA HIS A 48 6.23 -2.43 -5.58
C HIS A 48 6.98 -3.77 -5.60
N HIS A 49 6.79 -4.57 -6.65
CA HIS A 49 7.38 -5.91 -6.75
C HIS A 49 8.87 -5.85 -7.12
N HIS A 50 9.74 -5.86 -6.11
CA HIS A 50 11.21 -5.80 -6.25
C HIS A 50 11.95 -7.05 -5.76
N ASP A 51 11.26 -8.16 -5.52
CA ASP A 51 11.87 -9.38 -4.98
C ASP A 51 12.93 -10.03 -5.90
N SER A 52 12.94 -9.65 -7.18
CA SER A 52 13.96 -10.09 -8.14
C SER A 52 15.31 -9.39 -7.98
N GLU A 53 15.35 -8.26 -7.26
CA GLU A 53 16.55 -7.46 -7.12
C GLU A 53 17.50 -8.01 -6.06
N PRO A 54 18.83 -7.94 -6.29
CA PRO A 54 19.77 -8.32 -5.26
C PRO A 54 19.67 -7.38 -4.06
N PHE A 55 20.05 -7.88 -2.89
CA PHE A 55 20.19 -7.03 -1.72
C PHE A 55 21.34 -6.01 -1.93
N LEU A 56 20.99 -4.74 -2.05
CA LEU A 56 21.95 -3.65 -2.23
C LEU A 56 22.50 -3.24 -0.86
N THR A 57 23.72 -3.68 -0.55
CA THR A 57 24.42 -3.34 0.70
C THR A 57 24.93 -1.91 0.73
N ASN A 58 25.04 -1.26 -0.42
CA ASN A 58 25.46 0.13 -0.56
C ASN A 58 24.22 1.04 -0.68
N LEU A 59 24.03 1.91 0.30
CA LEU A 59 22.91 2.85 0.36
C LEU A 59 22.85 3.80 -0.86
N GLN A 60 24.01 4.22 -1.38
CA GLN A 60 24.07 5.08 -2.57
C GLN A 60 23.54 4.34 -3.81
N GLN A 61 23.90 3.06 -3.98
CA GLN A 61 23.39 2.24 -5.09
C GLN A 61 21.89 2.01 -4.97
N PHE A 62 21.37 1.83 -3.75
CA PHE A 62 19.94 1.74 -3.51
C PHE A 62 19.23 3.03 -3.93
N HIS A 63 19.71 4.19 -3.49
CA HIS A 63 19.11 5.47 -3.89
C HIS A 63 19.14 5.68 -5.41
N GLU A 64 20.25 5.38 -6.07
CA GLU A 64 20.35 5.49 -7.54
C GLU A 64 19.39 4.55 -8.29
N ALA A 65 19.11 3.37 -7.74
CA ALA A 65 18.13 2.44 -8.30
C ALA A 65 16.70 3.01 -8.17
N ILE A 66 16.36 3.53 -6.99
CA ILE A 66 15.06 4.15 -6.72
C ILE A 66 14.86 5.43 -7.54
N ASP A 67 15.87 6.29 -7.65
CA ASP A 67 15.81 7.52 -8.45
C ASP A 67 15.55 7.19 -9.94
N ARG A 68 16.22 6.16 -10.45
CA ARG A 68 16.05 5.72 -11.84
C ARG A 68 14.65 5.17 -12.11
N PHE A 69 14.11 4.41 -11.17
CA PHE A 69 12.75 3.87 -11.20
C PHE A 69 11.72 4.99 -11.34
N PHE A 70 11.77 5.99 -10.46
CA PHE A 70 10.84 7.12 -10.55
C PHE A 70 11.08 8.05 -11.75
N ALA A 71 12.33 8.19 -12.22
CA ALA A 71 12.65 9.00 -13.39
C ALA A 71 12.22 8.35 -14.72
N ASN A 72 11.91 7.06 -14.75
CA ASN A 72 11.52 6.32 -15.96
C ASN A 72 10.28 5.47 -15.70
N PRO A 73 9.13 6.07 -15.38
CA PRO A 73 8.02 5.35 -14.77
C PRO A 73 7.41 4.25 -15.65
N GLY A 74 7.42 4.42 -16.97
CA GLY A 74 6.96 3.40 -17.93
C GLY A 74 8.03 2.36 -18.33
N LYS A 75 9.21 2.36 -17.71
CA LYS A 75 10.28 1.39 -17.98
C LYS A 75 10.51 0.50 -16.77
N LEU A 76 10.72 -0.79 -17.03
CA LEU A 76 11.14 -1.74 -16.01
C LEU A 76 12.64 -1.55 -15.71
N THR A 77 12.97 -0.72 -14.72
CA THR A 77 14.37 -0.44 -14.35
C THR A 77 14.79 -1.01 -12.99
N TYR A 78 13.85 -1.50 -12.20
CA TYR A 78 14.08 -2.06 -10.87
C TYR A 78 12.93 -3.02 -10.55
N GLY A 79 13.23 -4.28 -10.18
CA GLY A 79 12.21 -5.26 -9.84
C GLY A 79 11.58 -5.94 -11.07
N THR A 80 10.32 -6.36 -10.89
CA THR A 80 9.50 -7.01 -11.93
C THR A 80 8.32 -6.16 -12.38
N GLU A 81 8.18 -4.95 -11.83
CA GLU A 81 7.09 -4.03 -12.09
C GLU A 81 7.66 -2.64 -12.42
N SER A 82 7.09 -1.95 -13.41
CA SER A 82 7.41 -0.53 -13.66
C SER A 82 6.57 0.38 -12.76
N ALA A 83 6.97 1.64 -12.57
CA ALA A 83 6.21 2.53 -11.71
C ALA A 83 4.78 2.77 -12.22
N ASP A 84 4.59 2.88 -13.54
CA ASP A 84 3.26 3.01 -14.15
C ASP A 84 2.39 1.77 -13.88
N GLN A 85 2.95 0.56 -13.98
CA GLN A 85 2.23 -0.67 -13.65
C GLN A 85 1.85 -0.74 -12.16
N GLY A 86 2.74 -0.29 -11.28
CA GLY A 86 2.44 -0.19 -9.85
C GLY A 86 1.29 0.79 -9.56
N VAL A 87 1.26 1.93 -10.25
CA VAL A 87 0.14 2.88 -10.19
C VAL A 87 -1.15 2.25 -10.70
N GLU A 88 -1.14 1.64 -11.89
CA GLU A 88 -2.32 0.98 -12.48
C GLU A 88 -2.89 -0.10 -11.54
N ARG A 89 -2.02 -0.93 -10.95
CA ARG A 89 -2.43 -1.97 -9.99
C ARG A 89 -3.03 -1.37 -8.72
N PHE A 90 -2.38 -0.35 -8.15
CA PHE A 90 -2.86 0.30 -6.94
C PHE A 90 -4.18 1.02 -7.16
N ASP A 91 -4.31 1.76 -8.27
CA ASP A 91 -5.52 2.50 -8.63
C ASP A 91 -6.70 1.55 -8.82
N ALA A 92 -6.51 0.43 -9.54
CA ALA A 92 -7.56 -0.58 -9.69
C ALA A 92 -8.02 -1.18 -8.35
N ALA A 93 -7.10 -1.41 -7.42
CA ALA A 93 -7.44 -1.87 -6.07
C ALA A 93 -8.19 -0.78 -5.27
N ALA A 94 -7.74 0.47 -5.33
CA ALA A 94 -8.38 1.59 -4.65
C ALA A 94 -9.80 1.85 -5.17
N GLU A 95 -10.02 1.82 -6.49
CA GLU A 95 -11.34 1.94 -7.11
C GLU A 95 -12.28 0.81 -6.65
N SER A 96 -11.81 -0.43 -6.68
CA SER A 96 -12.58 -1.59 -6.18
C SER A 96 -12.98 -1.46 -4.71
N ALA A 97 -12.11 -0.88 -3.87
CA ALA A 97 -12.43 -0.62 -2.47
C ALA A 97 -13.54 0.44 -2.30
N ILE A 98 -13.57 1.45 -3.16
CA ILE A 98 -14.59 2.50 -3.16
C ILE A 98 -15.93 1.93 -3.63
N ASP A 99 -15.96 1.25 -4.77
CA ASP A 99 -17.17 0.65 -5.34
C ASP A 99 -17.80 -0.39 -4.39
N GLY A 100 -16.96 -1.26 -3.80
CA GLY A 100 -17.38 -2.25 -2.81
C GLY A 100 -17.84 -1.65 -1.48
N SER A 101 -17.51 -0.39 -1.20
CA SER A 101 -18.00 0.33 -0.02
C SER A 101 -19.42 0.89 -0.23
N ASP A 102 -19.78 1.27 -1.45
CA ASP A 102 -21.11 1.77 -1.78
C ASP A 102 -22.13 0.63 -1.88
N ALA A 103 -21.74 -0.53 -2.41
CA ALA A 103 -22.62 -1.71 -2.47
C ALA A 103 -23.06 -2.23 -1.09
N ARG A 104 -22.30 -1.96 -0.02
CA ARG A 104 -22.64 -2.36 1.37
C ARG A 104 -23.54 -1.36 2.10
N LYS A 105 -23.84 -0.20 1.50
CA LYS A 105 -24.73 0.82 2.06
C LYS A 105 -26.15 0.79 1.49
N SER A 106 -26.44 -0.07 0.50
CA SER A 106 -27.75 -0.20 -0.16
C SER A 106 -28.60 -1.34 0.39
#